data_AF-A0A9W6XYT9-F1
#
_entry.id   AF-A0A9W6XYT9-F1
#
_cell.length_a   1.000
_cell.length_b   1.000
_cell.length_c   1.000
_cell.angle_alpha   90.00
_cell.angle_beta   90.00
_cell.angle_gamma   90.00
#
_symmetry.space_group_name_H-M   'P 1'
#
loop_
_entity.id
_entity.type
_entity.pdbx_description
1 polymer ?
#
loop_
_entity_poly.entity_id
_entity_poly.type
_entity_poly.pdbx_seq_one_letter_code
_entity_poly.pdbx_strand_id
1 'polypeptide(L)'
;MKYERGAEDLPVDTNMSIGSTSATATHVAREDCSHLANLKWEALQRLATVMGEAAIATMLRMLSPTEQHGVALGFTMKEQREIAARATVSTPSTPRVESL
;
A
#
# COMPACT_ATOMS: atom_id res chain seq x y z
N MET A 1 33.07 44.83 20.26
CA MET A 1 33.29 43.76 19.26
C MET A 1 32.15 42.78 19.41
N LYS A 2 31.30 42.63 18.38
CA LYS A 2 30.18 41.67 18.36
C LYS A 2 30.72 40.32 17.91
N TYR A 3 30.54 39.30 18.72
CA TYR A 3 30.72 37.90 18.36
C TYR A 3 29.33 37.27 18.32
N GLU A 4 28.93 36.82 17.14
CA GLU A 4 28.01 35.69 16.96
C GLU A 4 28.04 35.30 15.48
N ARG A 5 28.80 34.26 15.18
CA ARG A 5 28.69 33.48 13.95
C ARG A 5 28.14 32.14 14.39
N GLY A 6 26.81 32.01 14.35
CA GLY A 6 26.13 30.73 14.46
C GLY A 6 26.64 29.80 13.37
N ALA A 7 27.20 28.68 13.80
CA ALA A 7 27.60 27.60 12.94
C ALA A 7 26.39 26.65 12.80
N GLU A 8 25.57 26.90 11.79
CA GLU A 8 24.62 25.90 11.30
C GLU A 8 25.31 25.10 10.18
N ASP A 9 26.19 24.18 10.58
CA ASP A 9 26.55 23.03 9.74
C ASP A 9 25.61 21.90 10.17
N LEU A 10 24.47 21.80 9.50
CA LEU A 10 23.54 20.69 9.70
C LEU A 10 23.83 19.65 8.62
N PRO A 11 24.17 18.39 8.99
CA PRO A 11 24.35 17.33 8.02
C PRO A 11 23.03 17.02 7.33
N VAL A 12 23.01 17.16 6.01
CA VAL A 12 22.14 16.38 5.13
C VAL A 12 22.47 14.92 5.42
N ASP A 13 21.57 14.25 6.14
CA ASP A 13 21.19 12.87 5.88
C ASP A 13 20.12 12.46 6.88
N THR A 14 18.86 12.55 6.46
CA THR A 14 17.82 11.71 7.05
C THR A 14 16.95 11.19 5.92
N ASN A 15 17.50 10.18 5.22
CA ASN A 15 16.86 8.88 5.14
C ASN A 15 15.34 8.89 4.90
N MET A 16 14.90 9.16 3.66
CA MET A 16 13.64 8.57 3.20
C MET A 16 13.96 7.18 2.65
N SER A 17 14.15 6.27 3.61
CA SER A 17 14.33 4.84 3.40
C SER A 17 13.11 4.26 2.70
N ILE A 18 13.38 3.63 1.57
CA ILE A 18 12.90 2.30 1.18
C ILE A 18 11.40 2.06 1.36
N GLY A 19 10.78 1.78 0.21
CA GLY A 19 10.22 0.45 0.10
C GLY A 19 8.83 0.41 -0.48
N SER A 20 8.72 -0.43 -1.50
CA SER A 20 7.47 -0.99 -1.99
C SER A 20 6.64 -0.01 -2.82
N THR A 21 6.99 0.09 -4.11
CA THR A 21 5.94 0.08 -5.13
C THR A 21 5.27 -1.31 -5.09
N SER A 22 4.62 -1.66 -3.97
CA SER A 22 3.60 -2.70 -4.00
C SER A 22 2.60 -2.15 -4.98
N ALA A 23 2.42 -2.85 -6.10
CA ALA A 23 1.47 -2.50 -7.16
C ALA A 23 0.18 -1.97 -6.53
N THR A 24 0.10 -0.65 -6.40
CA THR A 24 -1.06 0.04 -5.88
C THR A 24 -2.09 -0.16 -6.95
N ALA A 25 -3.11 -0.98 -6.68
CA ALA A 25 -4.37 -0.82 -7.36
C ALA A 25 -4.65 0.69 -7.34
N THR A 26 -4.62 1.32 -8.52
CA THR A 26 -4.74 2.77 -8.65
C THR A 26 -6.19 3.10 -8.32
N HIS A 27 -6.49 3.19 -7.03
CA HIS A 27 -7.82 3.52 -6.54
C HIS A 27 -8.09 4.95 -6.98
N VAL A 28 -9.20 5.14 -7.70
CA VAL A 28 -9.62 6.48 -8.09
C VAL A 28 -10.02 7.20 -6.82
N ALA A 29 -9.34 8.30 -6.50
CA ALA A 29 -9.65 9.10 -5.33
C ALA A 29 -10.80 10.07 -5.64
N ARG A 30 -11.57 10.43 -4.61
CA ARG A 30 -12.74 11.30 -4.78
C ARG A 30 -12.33 12.72 -5.18
N GLU A 31 -11.22 13.17 -4.65
CA GLU A 31 -10.54 14.44 -4.89
C GLU A 31 -10.16 14.59 -6.37
N ASP A 32 -9.73 13.52 -7.03
CA ASP A 32 -9.47 13.50 -8.47
C ASP A 32 -10.76 13.63 -9.31
N CYS A 33 -11.91 13.32 -8.71
CA CYS A 33 -13.22 13.31 -9.33
C CYS A 33 -14.20 14.30 -8.68
N SER A 34 -13.70 15.44 -8.18
CA SER A 34 -14.49 16.46 -7.48
C SER A 34 -15.67 17.04 -8.29
N HIS A 35 -15.62 16.92 -9.62
CA HIS A 35 -16.68 17.32 -10.54
C HIS A 35 -17.87 16.34 -10.58
N LEU A 36 -17.73 15.14 -10.03
CA LEU A 36 -18.81 14.15 -9.98
C LEU A 36 -19.71 14.42 -8.78
N ALA A 37 -21.01 14.55 -9.03
CA ALA A 37 -22.02 14.52 -7.97
C ALA A 37 -21.94 13.20 -7.19
N ASN A 38 -22.28 13.22 -5.89
CA ASN A 38 -22.21 12.04 -5.01
C ASN A 38 -22.82 10.78 -5.64
N LEU A 39 -24.00 10.90 -6.25
CA LEU A 39 -24.68 9.77 -6.88
C LEU A 39 -23.85 9.14 -8.02
N LYS A 40 -23.16 9.97 -8.82
CA LYS A 40 -22.29 9.50 -9.91
C LYS A 40 -21.00 8.89 -9.38
N TRP A 41 -20.45 9.42 -8.30
CA TRP A 41 -19.28 8.85 -7.62
C TRP A 41 -19.58 7.45 -7.06
N GLU A 42 -20.72 7.29 -6.38
CA GLU A 42 -21.16 5.99 -5.87
C GLU A 42 -21.39 4.98 -7.00
N ALA A 43 -22.00 5.40 -8.12
CA ALA A 43 -22.16 4.56 -9.29
C ALA A 43 -20.82 4.14 -9.90
N LEU A 44 -19.84 5.03 -9.94
CA LEU A 44 -18.48 4.75 -10.42
C LEU A 44 -17.76 3.73 -9.52
N GLN A 45 -17.84 3.87 -8.20
CA GLN A 45 -17.25 2.90 -7.26
C GLN A 45 -17.87 1.51 -7.43
N ARG A 46 -19.21 1.44 -7.54
CA ARG A 46 -19.90 0.17 -7.83
C ARG A 46 -19.46 -0.44 -9.16
N LEU A 47 -19.35 0.39 -10.20
CA LEU A 47 -18.85 -0.06 -11.51
C LEU A 47 -17.40 -0.57 -11.41
N ALA A 48 -16.53 0.12 -10.69
CA ALA A 48 -15.15 -0.29 -10.48
C ALA A 48 -15.06 -1.66 -9.78
N THR A 49 -15.90 -1.90 -8.76
CA THR A 49 -16.00 -3.21 -8.09
C THR A 49 -16.46 -4.30 -9.06
N VAL A 50 -17.52 -4.05 -9.84
CA VAL A 50 -18.04 -5.00 -10.84
C VAL A 50 -17.00 -5.30 -11.93
N MET A 51 -16.24 -4.29 -12.34
CA MET A 51 -15.18 -4.45 -13.35
C MET A 51 -13.98 -5.23 -12.82
N GLY A 52 -13.66 -5.12 -11.53
CA GLY A 52 -12.53 -5.83 -10.93
C GLY A 52 -12.62 -7.35 -11.11
N GLU A 53 -13.76 -7.95 -10.76
CA GLU A 53 -13.98 -9.38 -10.91
C GLU A 53 -14.02 -9.81 -12.39
N ALA A 54 -14.71 -9.03 -13.23
CA ALA A 54 -14.78 -9.31 -14.67
C ALA A 54 -13.40 -9.25 -15.35
N ALA A 55 -12.54 -8.32 -14.94
CA ALA A 55 -11.17 -8.21 -15.42
C ALA A 55 -10.35 -9.44 -15.02
N ILE A 56 -10.42 -9.86 -13.75
CA ILE A 56 -9.73 -11.07 -13.25
C ILE A 56 -10.19 -12.31 -14.03
N ALA A 57 -11.51 -12.50 -14.18
CA ALA A 57 -12.07 -13.63 -14.92
C ALA A 57 -11.60 -13.66 -16.39
N THR A 58 -11.50 -12.50 -17.02
CA THR A 58 -10.99 -12.37 -18.39
C THR A 58 -9.51 -12.69 -18.47
N MET A 59 -8.69 -12.19 -17.55
CA MET A 59 -7.26 -12.49 -17.48
C MET A 59 -7.01 -13.98 -17.27
N LEU A 60 -7.72 -14.61 -16.34
CA LEU A 60 -7.59 -16.05 -16.08
C LEU A 60 -7.99 -16.90 -17.29
N ARG A 61 -9.01 -16.49 -18.06
CA ARG A 61 -9.44 -17.20 -19.27
C ARG A 61 -8.34 -17.30 -20.34
N MET A 62 -7.40 -16.35 -20.36
CA MET A 62 -6.26 -16.38 -21.29
C MET A 62 -5.09 -17.25 -20.83
N LEU A 63 -5.16 -17.80 -19.61
CA LEU A 63 -4.11 -18.61 -19.00
C LEU A 63 -4.49 -20.10 -19.01
N SER A 64 -3.48 -20.96 -19.12
CA SER A 64 -3.64 -22.39 -18.89
C SER A 64 -3.94 -22.68 -17.40
N PRO A 65 -4.52 -23.84 -17.06
CA PRO A 65 -4.79 -24.20 -15.66
C PRO A 65 -3.55 -24.11 -14.74
N THR A 66 -2.38 -24.48 -15.24
CA THR A 66 -1.11 -24.40 -14.49
C THR A 66 -0.69 -22.96 -14.23
N GLU A 67 -0.85 -22.08 -15.21
CA GLU A 67 -0.53 -20.65 -15.07
C GLU A 67 -1.51 -19.95 -14.13
N GLN A 68 -2.80 -20.27 -14.19
CA GLN A 68 -3.79 -19.77 -13.24
C GLN A 68 -3.41 -20.13 -11.80
N HIS A 69 -3.02 -21.39 -11.58
CA HIS A 69 -2.58 -21.84 -10.27
C HIS A 69 -1.33 -21.09 -9.78
N GLY A 70 -0.35 -20.88 -10.67
CA GLY A 70 0.85 -20.10 -10.36
C GLY A 70 0.52 -18.65 -9.97
N VAL A 71 -0.37 -17.98 -10.70
CA VAL A 71 -0.83 -16.61 -10.38
C VAL A 71 -1.55 -16.56 -9.02
N ALA A 72 -2.44 -17.51 -8.74
CA ALA A 72 -3.16 -17.59 -7.47
C ALA A 72 -2.23 -17.81 -6.27
N LEU A 73 -1.25 -18.72 -6.41
CA LEU A 73 -0.23 -18.94 -5.39
C LEU A 73 0.63 -17.69 -5.15
N GLY A 74 1.07 -17.03 -6.23
CA GLY A 74 1.87 -15.80 -6.15
C GLY A 74 1.13 -14.67 -5.43
N PHE A 75 -0.17 -14.49 -5.73
CA PHE A 75 -1.01 -13.52 -5.04
C PHE A 75 -1.16 -13.85 -3.55
N THR A 76 -1.48 -15.10 -3.20
CA THR A 76 -1.67 -15.54 -1.81
C THR A 76 -0.40 -15.35 -0.97
N MET A 77 0.77 -15.72 -1.51
CA MET A 77 2.06 -15.53 -0.82
C MET A 77 2.38 -14.05 -0.60
N LYS A 78 2.05 -13.19 -1.57
CA LYS A 78 2.20 -11.74 -1.43
C LYS A 78 1.27 -11.20 -0.34
N GLU A 79 0.00 -11.56 -0.37
CA GLU A 79 -1.01 -11.12 0.61
C GLU A 79 -0.64 -11.54 2.04
N GLN A 80 -0.22 -12.80 2.23
CA GLN A 80 0.24 -13.28 3.53
C GLN A 80 1.43 -12.48 4.07
N ARG A 81 2.38 -12.12 3.21
CA ARG A 81 3.54 -11.29 3.60
C ARG A 81 3.09 -9.89 4.04
N GLU A 82 2.17 -9.27 3.31
CA GLU A 82 1.65 -7.95 3.65
C GLU A 82 0.86 -7.97 4.97
N ILE A 83 0.06 -9.02 5.22
CA ILE A 83 -0.64 -9.23 6.49
C ILE A 83 0.37 -9.41 7.64
N ALA A 84 1.41 -10.24 7.45
CA ALA A 84 2.43 -10.47 8.46
C ALA A 84 3.22 -9.18 8.79
N ALA A 85 3.56 -8.38 7.77
CA ALA A 85 4.23 -7.09 7.97
C ALA A 85 3.36 -6.07 8.73
N ARG A 86 2.05 -6.06 8.53
CA ARG A 86 1.12 -5.21 9.31
C ARG A 86 0.99 -5.68 10.76
N ALA A 87 1.02 -6.98 10.99
CA ALA A 87 0.93 -7.56 12.33
C ALA A 87 2.16 -7.21 13.19
N THR A 88 3.37 -7.26 12.64
CA THR A 88 4.61 -6.91 13.37
C THR A 88 4.70 -5.42 13.73
N VAL A 89 4.17 -4.54 12.88
CA VAL A 89 4.07 -3.10 13.14
C VAL A 89 3.03 -2.79 14.25
N SER A 90 2.03 -3.65 14.42
CA SER A 90 0.93 -3.43 15.38
C SER A 90 1.19 -3.98 16.78
N THR A 91 2.29 -4.70 17.01
CA THR A 91 2.71 -5.12 18.36
C THR A 91 3.46 -3.98 19.07
N PRO A 92 2.87 -3.27 20.05
CA PRO A 92 3.65 -2.47 20.97
C PRO A 92 4.54 -3.43 21.75
N SER A 93 5.85 -3.30 21.57
CA SER A 93 6.84 -4.04 22.35
C SER A 93 6.76 -3.55 23.80
N THR A 94 5.96 -4.21 24.64
CA THR A 94 6.00 -4.00 26.09
C THR A 94 7.27 -4.68 26.59
N PRO A 95 8.31 -3.95 27.03
CA PRO A 95 9.44 -4.61 27.66
C PRO A 95 8.97 -5.16 28.99
N ARG A 96 9.08 -6.48 29.15
CA ARG A 96 8.94 -7.14 30.44
C ARG A 96 10.00 -6.55 31.37
N VAL A 97 9.57 -5.71 32.31
CA VAL A 97 10.39 -5.24 33.44
C VAL A 97 10.57 -6.43 34.38
N GLU A 98 11.71 -7.09 34.32
CA GLU A 98 12.19 -7.89 35.44
C GLU A 98 12.99 -6.94 36.34
N SER A 99 12.36 -6.50 37.42
CA SER A 99 13.00 -5.74 38.48
C SER A 99 13.45 -6.72 39.57
N LEU A 100 14.78 -6.78 39.71
CA LEU A 100 15.63 -7.25 40.83
C LEU A 100 15.42 -8.67 41.39
#